data_AF-A0A087UE80-F1
#
_entry.id   AF-A0A087UE80-F1
#
_cell.length_a   1.000
_cell.length_b   1.000
_cell.length_c   1.000
_cell.angle_alpha   90.00
_cell.angle_beta   90.00
_cell.angle_gamma   90.00
#
_symmetry.space_group_name_H-M   'P 1'
#
loop_
_entity.id
_entity.type
_entity.pdbx_description
1 polymer ?
#
loop_
_entity_poly.entity_id
_entity_poly.type
_entity_poly.pdbx_seq_one_letter_code
_entity_poly.pdbx_strand_id
1 'polypeptide(L)'
;MFESYKIAEHIRKFDAYPKTLEDFRVKTFSGAAITIVSAVVIVLLFISELNYYLAPEVTEELFVDVSRSEKLRINIDVTFPKLCCEFLSVDAMDVSGEQQINVDHNIYKRRLDEAGRPLEKPEKE
;
A
#
# COMPACT_ATOMS: atom_id res chain seq x y z
N MET A 1 -10.32 22.92 -36.10
CA MET A 1 -11.31 22.67 -37.18
C MET A 1 -10.72 21.81 -38.30
N PHE A 2 -9.52 22.13 -38.83
CA PHE A 2 -8.85 21.33 -39.86
C PHE A 2 -8.43 19.90 -39.41
N GLU A 3 -8.03 19.73 -38.14
CA GLU A 3 -7.55 18.43 -37.64
C GLU A 3 -8.64 17.34 -37.57
N SER A 4 -9.85 17.69 -37.12
CA SER A 4 -10.98 16.73 -37.07
C SER A 4 -11.42 16.25 -38.45
N TYR A 5 -11.31 17.08 -39.49
CA TYR A 5 -11.70 16.70 -40.85
C TYR A 5 -10.72 15.65 -41.44
N LYS A 6 -9.43 15.79 -41.11
CA LYS A 6 -8.36 14.90 -41.56
C LYS A 6 -8.42 13.50 -40.91
N ILE A 7 -8.78 13.46 -39.63
CA ILE A 7 -8.99 12.20 -38.87
C ILE A 7 -10.24 11.48 -39.40
N ALA A 8 -11.33 12.21 -39.62
CA ALA A 8 -12.55 11.64 -40.19
C ALA A 8 -12.32 11.01 -41.57
N GLU A 9 -11.48 11.63 -42.42
CA GLU A 9 -11.13 11.09 -43.74
C GLU A 9 -10.30 9.80 -43.64
N HIS A 10 -9.37 9.71 -42.68
CA HIS A 10 -8.59 8.49 -42.43
C HIS A 10 -9.46 7.34 -41.90
N ILE A 11 -10.38 7.63 -40.98
CA ILE A 11 -11.33 6.64 -40.46
C ILE A 11 -12.24 6.13 -41.59
N ARG A 12 -12.62 7.01 -42.53
CA ARG A 12 -13.46 6.64 -43.68
C ARG A 12 -12.76 5.72 -44.68
N LYS A 13 -11.42 5.71 -44.71
CA LYS A 13 -10.62 4.75 -45.51
C LYS A 13 -10.47 3.39 -44.84
N PHE A 14 -10.70 3.31 -43.52
CA PHE A 14 -10.62 2.06 -42.75
C PHE A 14 -11.97 1.34 -42.64
N ASP A 15 -13.05 1.95 -43.13
CA ASP A 15 -14.39 1.35 -43.19
C ASP A 15 -14.51 0.46 -44.44
N ALA A 16 -14.35 -0.86 -44.25
CA ALA A 16 -14.32 -1.85 -45.33
C ALA A 16 -15.69 -2.16 -45.96
N TYR A 17 -16.78 -1.61 -45.41
CA TYR A 17 -18.14 -1.93 -45.84
C TYR A 17 -18.83 -0.75 -46.55
N PRO A 18 -19.42 -0.97 -47.74
CA PRO A 18 -20.19 0.07 -48.42
C PRO A 18 -21.47 0.41 -47.62
N LYS A 19 -21.74 1.69 -47.42
CA LYS A 19 -22.94 2.14 -46.69
C LYS A 19 -24.20 1.82 -47.51
N THR A 20 -25.22 1.30 -46.83
CA THR A 20 -26.51 0.95 -47.44
C THR A 20 -27.26 2.18 -47.96
N LEU A 21 -28.02 2.01 -49.04
CA LEU A 21 -28.85 3.05 -49.66
C LEU A 21 -29.89 3.58 -48.65
N GLU A 22 -30.11 4.89 -48.65
CA GLU A 22 -30.87 5.57 -47.59
C GLU A 22 -32.36 5.22 -47.58
N ASP A 23 -32.92 4.74 -48.70
CA ASP A 23 -34.32 4.31 -48.83
C ASP A 23 -34.67 3.07 -48.01
N PHE A 24 -33.69 2.24 -47.64
CA PHE A 24 -33.89 1.08 -46.75
C PHE A 24 -33.56 1.39 -45.28
N ARG A 25 -33.17 2.63 -44.98
CA ARG A 25 -32.72 3.06 -43.64
C ARG A 25 -33.82 3.86 -42.94
N VAL A 26 -34.70 3.16 -42.24
CA VAL A 26 -35.72 3.81 -41.40
C VAL A 26 -35.05 4.42 -40.16
N LYS A 27 -34.90 5.74 -40.14
CA LYS A 27 -34.39 6.48 -38.97
C LYS A 27 -35.52 6.65 -37.96
N THR A 28 -35.47 5.93 -36.85
CA THR A 28 -36.41 6.11 -35.73
C THR A 28 -35.77 6.96 -34.64
N PHE A 29 -36.51 7.95 -34.13
CA PHE A 29 -36.04 8.80 -33.03
C PHE A 29 -35.82 7.98 -31.74
N SER A 30 -36.68 6.98 -31.49
CA SER A 30 -36.53 6.03 -30.40
C SER A 30 -35.26 5.18 -30.53
N GLY A 31 -34.93 4.70 -31.73
CA GLY A 31 -33.70 3.94 -31.98
C GLY A 31 -32.43 4.76 -31.73
N ALA A 32 -32.45 6.06 -32.10
CA ALA A 32 -31.36 6.98 -31.80
C ALA A 32 -31.21 7.20 -30.29
N ALA A 33 -32.30 7.41 -29.56
CA ALA A 33 -32.27 7.57 -28.10
C ALA A 33 -31.72 6.32 -27.40
N ILE A 34 -32.17 5.12 -27.79
CA ILE A 34 -31.68 3.86 -27.23
C ILE A 34 -30.20 3.67 -27.50
N THR A 35 -29.72 4.03 -28.70
CA THR A 35 -28.31 3.91 -29.07
C THR A 35 -27.42 4.85 -28.26
N ILE A 36 -27.89 6.07 -27.99
CA ILE A 36 -27.15 7.03 -27.13
C ILE A 36 -27.09 6.49 -25.70
N VAL A 37 -28.22 6.05 -25.15
CA VAL A 37 -28.29 5.52 -23.79
C VAL A 37 -27.41 4.27 -23.65
N SER A 38 -27.46 3.34 -24.61
CA SER A 38 -26.64 2.13 -24.58
C SER A 38 -25.15 2.45 -24.70
N ALA A 39 -24.76 3.38 -25.58
CA ALA A 39 -23.37 3.81 -25.71
C ALA A 39 -22.83 4.42 -24.40
N VAL A 40 -23.64 5.24 -23.70
CA VAL A 40 -23.27 5.81 -22.40
C VAL A 40 -23.07 4.70 -21.36
N VAL A 41 -24.00 3.75 -21.26
CA VAL A 41 -23.89 2.62 -20.32
C VAL A 41 -22.66 1.78 -20.61
N ILE A 42 -22.40 1.45 -21.88
CA ILE A 42 -21.22 0.67 -22.29
C ILE A 42 -19.92 1.39 -21.88
N VAL A 43 -19.82 2.69 -22.12
CA VAL A 43 -18.62 3.47 -21.76
C VAL A 43 -18.43 3.52 -20.24
N LEU A 44 -19.50 3.72 -19.47
CA LEU A 44 -19.43 3.72 -18.01
C LEU A 44 -18.96 2.37 -17.46
N LEU A 45 -19.53 1.27 -17.96
CA LEU A 45 -19.12 -0.08 -17.56
C LEU A 45 -17.66 -0.35 -17.93
N PHE A 46 -17.22 0.04 -19.12
CA PHE A 46 -15.84 -0.13 -19.55
C PHE A 46 -14.85 0.61 -18.63
N ILE A 47 -15.14 1.86 -18.28
CA ILE A 47 -14.29 2.64 -17.36
C ILE A 47 -14.26 2.00 -15.97
N SER A 48 -15.40 1.53 -15.47
CA SER A 48 -15.50 0.86 -14.17
C SER A 48 -14.64 -0.39 -14.11
N GLU A 49 -14.79 -1.28 -15.10
CA GLU A 49 -14.02 -2.53 -15.19
C GLU A 49 -12.54 -2.26 -15.38
N LEU A 50 -12.19 -1.25 -16.19
CA LEU A 50 -10.79 -0.88 -16.39
C LEU A 50 -10.15 -0.39 -15.09
N ASN A 51 -10.84 0.45 -14.32
CA ASN A 51 -10.34 0.90 -13.01
C ASN A 51 -10.21 -0.26 -12.03
N TYR A 52 -11.16 -1.19 -12.02
CA TYR A 52 -11.09 -2.38 -11.18
C TYR A 52 -9.90 -3.27 -11.56
N TYR A 53 -9.67 -3.47 -12.86
CA TYR A 53 -8.54 -4.26 -13.36
C TYR A 53 -7.18 -3.64 -13.05
N LEU A 54 -7.08 -2.30 -13.07
CA LEU A 54 -5.85 -1.59 -12.74
C LEU A 54 -5.63 -1.43 -11.22
N ALA A 55 -6.65 -1.69 -10.40
CA ALA A 55 -6.52 -1.61 -8.96
C ALA A 55 -5.61 -2.77 -8.47
N PRO A 56 -4.51 -2.48 -7.77
CA PRO A 56 -3.65 -3.52 -7.24
C PRO A 56 -4.38 -4.29 -6.13
N GLU A 57 -4.42 -5.61 -6.26
CA GLU A 57 -4.89 -6.52 -5.21
C GLU A 57 -3.72 -6.86 -4.28
N VAL A 58 -3.84 -6.51 -3.00
CA VAL A 58 -2.83 -6.83 -1.99
C VAL A 58 -3.23 -8.16 -1.35
N THR A 59 -2.52 -9.24 -1.71
CA THR A 59 -2.65 -10.55 -1.08
C THR A 59 -1.55 -10.74 -0.05
N GLU A 60 -1.91 -10.93 1.22
CA GLU A 60 -0.94 -11.28 2.26
C GLU A 60 -0.65 -12.78 2.19
N GLU A 61 0.57 -13.13 1.80
CA GLU A 61 1.03 -14.53 1.84
C GLU A 61 1.97 -14.74 3.02
N LEU A 62 1.71 -15.80 3.79
CA LEU A 62 2.54 -16.20 4.91
C LEU A 62 3.68 -17.08 4.38
N PHE A 63 4.87 -16.50 4.23
CA PHE A 63 6.07 -17.26 3.85
C PHE A 63 6.83 -17.70 5.10
N VAL A 64 7.34 -18.94 5.10
CA VAL A 64 8.26 -19.41 6.14
C VAL A 64 9.62 -18.79 5.86
N ASP A 65 10.02 -17.85 6.70
CA ASP A 65 11.36 -17.27 6.60
C ASP A 65 12.41 -18.36 6.90
N VAL A 66 13.11 -18.79 5.84
CA VAL A 66 14.24 -19.73 5.92
C VAL A 66 15.56 -19.02 6.23
N SER A 67 15.52 -17.70 6.49
CA SER A 67 16.63 -16.94 7.04
C SER A 67 16.93 -17.46 8.44
N ARG A 68 17.97 -18.30 8.51
CA ARG A 68 18.44 -18.97 9.72
C ARG A 68 18.72 -17.94 10.83
N SER A 69 17.84 -17.90 11.84
CA SER A 69 18.10 -17.37 13.18
C SER A 69 18.65 -15.93 13.20
N GLU A 70 17.97 -14.99 12.56
CA GLU A 70 18.26 -13.57 12.77
C GLU A 70 17.79 -13.16 14.18
N LYS A 71 18.70 -12.59 14.99
CA LYS A 71 18.35 -12.08 16.31
C LYS A 71 17.51 -10.82 16.14
N LEU A 72 16.30 -10.79 16.71
CA LEU A 72 15.45 -9.60 16.72
C LEU A 72 16.17 -8.45 17.44
N ARG A 73 16.35 -7.32 16.74
CA ARG A 73 16.96 -6.12 17.33
C ARG A 73 15.90 -5.32 18.08
N ILE A 74 15.94 -5.39 19.41
CA ILE A 74 15.02 -4.65 20.29
C ILE A 74 15.77 -3.42 20.83
N ASN A 75 15.25 -2.22 20.56
CA ASN A 75 15.76 -0.97 21.12
C ASN A 75 14.77 -0.47 22.18
N ILE A 76 15.23 -0.26 23.41
CA ILE A 76 14.40 0.14 24.56
C ILE A 76 15.02 1.37 25.21
N ASP A 77 14.20 2.38 25.47
CA ASP A 77 14.56 3.57 26.26
C ASP A 77 13.44 3.81 27.29
N VAL A 78 13.74 3.56 28.57
CA VAL A 78 12.79 3.64 29.67
C VAL A 78 13.45 4.34 30.85
N THR A 79 12.69 5.25 31.49
CA THR A 79 13.12 6.02 32.65
C THR A 79 12.32 5.67 33.89
N PHE A 80 13.01 5.39 35.00
CA PHE A 80 12.40 5.10 36.29
C PHE A 80 12.67 6.25 37.29
N PRO A 81 11.70 7.15 37.55
CA PRO A 81 11.94 8.35 38.36
C PRO A 81 12.10 8.09 39.87
N LYS A 82 11.63 6.93 40.36
CA LYS A 82 11.61 6.60 41.81
C LYS A 82 12.38 5.32 42.15
N LEU A 83 13.24 4.84 41.26
CA LEU A 83 14.00 3.60 41.45
C LEU A 83 15.50 3.86 41.26
N CYS A 84 16.33 3.33 42.15
CA CYS A 84 17.78 3.40 42.01
C CYS A 84 18.26 2.48 40.88
N CYS A 85 19.21 2.98 40.08
CA CYS A 85 19.72 2.28 38.91
C CYS A 85 20.41 0.95 39.23
N GLU A 86 21.00 0.83 40.43
CA GLU A 86 21.69 -0.37 40.92
C GLU A 86 20.76 -1.58 41.12
N PHE A 87 19.48 -1.36 41.41
CA PHE A 87 18.50 -2.43 41.59
C PHE A 87 17.75 -2.81 40.32
N LEU A 88 18.03 -2.13 39.20
CA LEU A 88 17.37 -2.42 37.94
C LEU A 88 18.09 -3.58 37.25
N SER A 89 17.38 -4.66 36.94
CA SER A 89 17.87 -5.73 36.05
C SER A 89 16.94 -5.85 34.84
N VAL A 90 17.49 -6.26 33.71
CA VAL A 90 16.72 -6.49 32.47
C VAL A 90 16.89 -7.93 32.06
N ASP A 91 15.77 -8.64 32.04
CA ASP A 91 15.67 -10.04 31.63
C ASP A 91 14.79 -10.15 30.40
N ALA A 92 15.21 -10.94 29.42
CA ALA A 92 14.44 -11.23 28.21
C ALA A 92 14.04 -12.70 28.18
N MET A 93 12.77 -12.98 27.86
CA MET A 93 12.25 -14.34 27.74
C MET A 93 11.48 -14.48 26.42
N ASP A 94 11.85 -15.47 25.61
CA ASP A 94 11.15 -15.81 24.37
C ASP A 94 9.97 -16.78 24.61
N VAL A 95 9.05 -16.89 23.64
CA VAL A 95 7.93 -17.86 23.66
C VAL A 95 8.42 -19.32 23.77
N SER A 96 9.65 -19.59 23.34
CA SER A 96 10.33 -20.87 23.50
C SER A 96 10.75 -21.18 24.94
N GLY A 97 10.62 -20.22 25.85
CA GLY A 97 11.04 -20.33 27.24
C GLY A 97 12.54 -20.12 27.47
N GLU A 98 13.31 -19.74 26.43
CA GLU A 98 14.70 -19.32 26.60
C GLU A 98 14.74 -18.00 27.37
N GLN A 99 15.42 -18.00 28.51
CA GLN A 99 15.65 -16.81 29.32
C GLN A 99 17.08 -16.33 29.10
N GLN A 100 17.23 -15.11 28.60
CA GLN A 100 18.48 -14.37 28.69
C GLN A 100 18.41 -13.49 29.93
N ILE A 101 18.96 -14.03 31.02
CA ILE A 101 19.09 -13.37 32.30
C ILE A 101 20.30 -12.45 32.21
N ASN A 102 20.14 -11.19 32.63
CA ASN A 102 21.18 -10.16 32.55
C ASN A 102 21.69 -9.94 31.10
N VAL A 103 20.87 -9.30 30.26
CA VAL A 103 21.22 -8.95 28.88
C VAL A 103 22.30 -7.85 28.88
N ASP A 104 23.53 -8.23 29.17
CA ASP A 104 24.68 -7.34 29.38
C ASP A 104 25.19 -6.69 28.07
N HIS A 105 24.78 -7.25 26.92
CA HIS A 105 25.20 -6.77 25.62
C HIS A 105 24.37 -5.55 25.17
N ASN A 106 24.95 -4.36 25.39
CA ASN A 106 24.47 -3.04 24.95
C ASN A 106 23.38 -2.38 25.81
N ILE A 107 23.24 -2.80 27.07
CA ILE A 107 22.44 -2.04 28.04
C ILE A 107 23.32 -0.98 28.69
N TYR A 108 22.80 0.24 28.73
CA TYR A 108 23.47 1.39 29.31
C TYR A 108 22.61 1.97 30.41
N LYS A 109 23.15 1.97 31.62
CA LYS A 109 22.50 2.51 32.81
C LYS A 109 22.98 3.93 33.05
N ARG A 110 22.06 4.85 33.32
CA ARG A 110 22.39 6.24 33.62
C ARG A 110 21.50 6.78 34.72
N ARG A 111 22.15 7.36 35.73
CA ARG A 111 21.44 8.05 36.81
C ARG A 111 20.88 9.38 36.32
N LEU A 112 19.61 9.62 36.66
CA LEU A 112 18.90 10.86 36.37
C LEU A 112 18.65 11.65 37.66
N ASP A 113 18.52 12.96 37.54
CA ASP A 113 18.05 13.84 38.61
C ASP A 113 16.51 13.83 38.74
N GLU A 114 15.96 14.50 39.75
CA GLU A 114 14.50 14.62 39.93
C GLU A 114 13.79 15.32 38.77
N ALA A 115 14.52 16.08 37.94
CA ALA A 115 14.04 16.73 36.74
C ALA A 115 14.21 15.86 35.47
N GLY A 116 14.67 14.61 35.60
CA GLY A 116 14.88 13.67 34.50
C GLY A 116 16.14 13.93 33.67
N ARG A 117 17.08 14.75 34.15
CA ARG A 117 18.33 15.09 33.46
C ARG A 117 19.45 14.13 33.84
N PRO A 118 20.33 13.77 32.91
CA PRO A 118 21.45 12.87 33.17
C PRO A 118 22.48 13.50 34.10
N LEU A 119 22.81 12.82 35.20
CA LEU A 119 23.84 13.26 36.15
C LEU A 119 25.24 12.83 35.70
N GLU A 120 25.36 11.66 35.07
CA GLU A 120 26.64 11.04 34.72
C GLU A 120 26.62 10.45 33.30
N LYS A 121 27.80 10.09 32.80
CA LYS A 121 27.93 9.36 31.54
C LYS A 121 27.33 7.95 31.71
N PRO A 122 26.77 7.37 30.63
CA PRO A 122 26.20 6.03 30.71
C PRO A 122 27.30 5.04 31.07
N GLU A 123 27.09 4.28 32.14
CA GLU A 123 27.96 3.16 32.49
C GLU A 123 27.43 1.91 31.80
N LYS A 124 28.35 1.14 31.23
CA LYS A 124 28.03 -0.15 30.64
C LYS A 124 28.03 -1.17 31.77
N GLU A 125 26.95 -1.93 31.87
CA GLU A 125 26.92 -3.15 32.69
C GLU A 125 27.88 -4.19 32.11
#